data_AF-A0A7X0Y7K3-F1
#
_entry.id   AF-A0A7X0Y7K3-F1
#
_cell.length_a   1.000
_cell.length_b   1.000
_cell.length_c   1.000
_cell.angle_alpha   90.00
_cell.angle_beta   90.00
_cell.angle_gamma   90.00
#
_symmetry.space_group_name_H-M   'P 1'
#
loop_
_entity.id
_entity.type
_entity.pdbx_description
1 polymer ?
#
loop_
_entity_poly.entity_id
_entity_poly.type
_entity_poly.pdbx_seq_one_letter_code
_entity_poly.pdbx_strand_id
1 'polypeptide(L)'
;MNPDPESQQIIVQLILILVLTLLNAFFASAEMALVSLNKNRIRSQAEQGDKKAQLLVKMIDDPSRFIATIQVGITLAGFFSSAAAATSIASVLGTRFGGTAFANEMAVVVVTIILSYITLVFGELYPKRIALQKAEAISRFSVRPIMIVSFVLAPFVKFLSFSTNVLVKLTRMNKNENAEKMTREEMQLIIETGRRDGAIEKAELDMLRGVFEMDTIYAKEVMVPRTDSFMIDANEDSGILVDKLLERNYSRIPVYLDDMDSVYGILHMKDLFLAARKQGFDNIDVKQLVKEAFFVPETIFVDDLLKAMQKSHNQMAILMDEYGGVAGIVTVEDLLEEIVGEIDDEFDALSDEVRQLDEHTFIVEGRMPIDDFNEMFHVELPDKGIDTMAGFVLTQLKTIPDDGEEVVLEYDTLTFIVTEIKDSRVVTMRVEIKQVEAE
;
A
#
# COMPACT_ATOMS: atom_id res chain seq x y z
N MET A 1 64.01 0.03 -38.45
CA MET A 1 62.86 0.67 -39.13
C MET A 1 62.26 1.65 -38.15
N ASN A 2 62.58 2.94 -38.26
CA ASN A 2 61.81 3.97 -37.58
C ASN A 2 60.46 4.05 -38.31
N PRO A 3 59.32 4.00 -37.61
CA PRO A 3 58.03 4.21 -38.27
C PRO A 3 57.98 5.64 -38.82
N ASP A 4 57.44 5.80 -40.03
CA ASP A 4 57.30 7.08 -40.71
C ASP A 4 56.57 8.10 -39.80
N PRO A 5 56.95 9.39 -39.80
CA PRO A 5 56.35 10.41 -38.93
C PRO A 5 54.82 10.50 -39.04
N GLU A 6 54.27 10.25 -40.23
CA GLU A 6 52.82 10.25 -40.49
C GLU A 6 52.11 9.07 -39.78
N SER A 7 52.74 7.90 -39.74
CA SER A 7 52.17 6.71 -39.09
C SER A 7 52.09 6.87 -37.57
N GLN A 8 53.07 7.53 -36.96
CA GLN A 8 53.06 7.83 -35.53
C GLN A 8 51.93 8.80 -35.17
N GLN A 9 51.66 9.81 -36.00
CA GLN A 9 50.57 10.78 -35.76
C GLN A 9 49.19 10.11 -35.78
N ILE A 10 48.95 9.20 -36.74
CA ILE A 10 47.67 8.47 -36.84
C ILE A 10 47.45 7.57 -35.63
N ILE A 11 48.49 6.88 -35.16
CA ILE A 11 48.38 6.00 -33.97
C ILE A 11 48.02 6.82 -32.74
N VAL A 12 48.66 7.98 -32.53
CA VAL A 12 48.34 8.87 -31.40
C VAL A 12 46.88 9.34 -31.46
N GLN A 13 46.36 9.66 -32.64
CA GLN A 13 44.97 10.10 -32.82
C GLN A 13 43.97 8.96 -32.63
N LEU A 14 44.28 7.75 -33.08
CA LEU A 14 43.44 6.58 -32.83
C LEU A 14 43.37 6.26 -31.33
N ILE A 15 44.50 6.37 -30.62
CA ILE A 15 44.53 6.24 -29.15
C ILE A 15 43.69 7.34 -28.51
N LEU A 16 43.81 8.59 -28.97
CA LEU A 16 43.01 9.71 -28.46
C LEU A 16 41.50 9.45 -28.67
N ILE A 17 41.09 9.05 -29.86
CA ILE A 17 39.69 8.71 -30.18
C ILE A 17 39.20 7.56 -29.31
N LEU A 18 40.01 6.53 -29.10
CA LEU A 18 39.67 5.40 -28.23
C LEU A 18 39.45 5.87 -26.79
N VAL A 19 40.36 6.68 -26.24
CA VAL A 19 40.25 7.24 -24.88
C VAL A 19 39.00 8.11 -24.76
N LEU A 20 38.74 8.98 -25.74
CA LEU A 20 37.55 9.83 -25.75
C LEU A 20 36.26 9.01 -25.87
N THR A 21 36.26 7.92 -26.64
CA THR A 21 35.12 6.99 -26.75
C THR A 21 34.87 6.26 -25.43
N LEU A 22 35.92 5.83 -24.73
CA LEU A 22 35.79 5.20 -23.41
C LEU A 22 35.31 6.19 -22.34
N LEU A 23 35.77 7.43 -22.41
CA LEU A 23 35.31 8.50 -21.53
C LEU A 23 33.84 8.85 -21.81
N ASN A 24 33.43 8.85 -23.08
CA ASN A 24 32.02 8.95 -23.46
C ASN A 24 31.20 7.78 -22.89
N ALA A 25 31.68 6.54 -23.05
CA ALA A 25 31.06 5.34 -22.50
C ALA A 25 30.88 5.40 -20.98
N PHE A 26 31.88 5.93 -20.27
CA PHE A 26 31.81 6.14 -18.83
C PHE A 26 30.69 7.11 -18.46
N PHE A 27 30.60 8.26 -19.12
CA PHE A 27 29.54 9.23 -18.86
C PHE A 27 28.15 8.70 -19.23
N ALA A 28 28.01 8.09 -20.40
CA ALA A 28 26.75 7.50 -20.87
C ALA A 28 26.25 6.37 -19.96
N SER A 29 27.15 5.50 -19.50
CA SER A 29 26.79 4.44 -18.54
C SER A 29 26.41 5.00 -17.17
N ALA A 30 27.11 6.03 -16.68
CA ALA A 30 26.78 6.64 -15.40
C ALA A 30 25.45 7.40 -15.42
N GLU A 31 25.12 8.04 -16.54
CA GLU A 31 23.82 8.67 -16.79
C GLU A 31 22.69 7.64 -16.58
N MET A 32 22.76 6.55 -17.35
CA MET A 32 21.72 5.54 -17.35
C MET A 32 21.68 4.76 -16.04
N ALA A 33 22.84 4.54 -15.42
CA ALA A 33 22.92 3.89 -14.12
C ALA A 33 22.18 4.72 -13.06
N LEU A 34 22.33 6.05 -13.03
CA LEU A 34 21.63 6.90 -12.06
C LEU A 34 20.11 6.89 -12.28
N VAL A 35 19.68 6.99 -13.54
CA VAL A 35 18.25 7.00 -13.92
C VAL A 35 17.56 5.69 -13.52
N SER A 36 18.25 4.56 -13.61
CA SER A 36 17.71 3.23 -13.32
C SER A 36 17.95 2.76 -11.89
N LEU A 37 18.42 3.61 -10.96
CA LEU A 37 18.56 3.24 -9.55
C LEU A 37 17.20 3.11 -8.87
N ASN A 38 17.06 2.07 -8.03
CA ASN A 38 16.01 2.02 -7.03
C ASN A 38 16.32 3.05 -5.92
N LYS A 39 15.54 4.14 -5.88
CA LYS A 39 15.75 5.26 -4.96
C LYS A 39 15.63 4.84 -3.49
N ASN A 40 14.65 3.99 -3.15
CA ASN A 40 14.37 3.56 -1.78
C ASN A 40 15.54 2.75 -1.21
N ARG A 41 16.08 1.81 -2.01
CA ARG A 41 17.24 1.00 -1.61
C ARG A 41 18.48 1.86 -1.33
N ILE A 42 18.75 2.86 -2.17
CA ILE A 42 19.90 3.75 -1.99
C ILE A 42 19.73 4.68 -0.79
N ARG A 43 18.50 5.17 -0.51
CA ARG A 43 18.22 5.95 0.70
C ARG A 43 18.42 5.12 1.97
N SER A 44 17.89 3.90 2.01
CA SER A 44 18.08 2.98 3.13
C SER A 44 19.57 2.70 3.40
N GLN A 45 20.37 2.46 2.36
CA GLN A 45 21.83 2.29 2.50
C GLN A 45 22.52 3.57 3.03
N ALA A 46 22.04 4.76 2.67
CA ALA A 46 22.59 6.03 3.13
C ALA A 46 22.29 6.28 4.62
N GLU A 47 21.11 5.88 5.09
CA GLU A 47 20.70 5.89 6.50
C GLU A 47 21.51 4.91 7.34
N GLN A 48 21.84 3.74 6.78
CA GLN A 48 22.76 2.76 7.37
C GLN A 48 24.23 3.22 7.39
N GLY A 49 24.54 4.43 6.91
CA GLY A 49 25.86 5.05 7.00
C GLY A 49 26.77 4.86 5.79
N ASP A 50 26.30 4.32 4.65
CA ASP A 50 27.11 4.22 3.44
C ASP A 50 27.37 5.62 2.83
N LYS A 51 28.64 6.06 2.93
CA LYS A 51 29.11 7.35 2.39
C LYS A 51 28.91 7.50 0.87
N LYS A 52 28.97 6.41 0.10
CA LYS A 52 28.72 6.46 -1.36
C LYS A 52 27.23 6.61 -1.63
N ALA A 53 26.39 5.89 -0.88
CA ALA A 53 24.94 6.01 -0.99
C ALA A 53 24.49 7.44 -0.65
N GLN A 54 25.06 8.07 0.39
CA GLN A 54 24.79 9.47 0.73
C GLN A 54 25.11 10.46 -0.40
N LEU A 55 26.19 10.22 -1.17
CA LEU A 55 26.51 11.04 -2.33
C LEU A 55 25.54 10.80 -3.49
N LEU A 56 25.12 9.55 -3.71
CA LEU A 56 24.13 9.21 -4.73
C LEU A 56 22.76 9.82 -4.41
N VAL A 57 22.33 9.81 -3.15
CA VAL A 57 21.09 10.48 -2.71
C VAL A 57 21.11 11.96 -3.10
N LYS A 58 22.23 12.67 -2.87
CA LYS A 58 22.37 14.08 -3.29
C LYS A 58 22.22 14.27 -4.81
N MET A 59 22.69 13.31 -5.62
CA MET A 59 22.53 13.35 -7.08
C MET A 59 21.12 12.98 -7.53
N ILE A 60 20.42 12.12 -6.80
CA ILE A 60 19.03 11.74 -7.07
C ILE A 60 18.09 12.90 -6.71
N ASP A 61 18.37 13.62 -5.63
CA ASP A 61 17.55 14.74 -5.16
C ASP A 61 17.68 16.00 -6.04
N ASP A 62 18.87 16.26 -6.58
CA ASP A 62 19.11 17.31 -7.59
C ASP A 62 19.82 16.74 -8.84
N PRO A 63 19.07 16.06 -9.73
CA PRO A 63 19.66 15.45 -10.92
C PRO A 63 20.07 16.47 -11.96
N SER A 64 19.59 17.72 -11.89
CA SER A 64 19.80 18.74 -12.92
C SER A 64 21.28 19.03 -13.13
N ARG A 65 22.03 19.22 -12.03
CA ARG A 65 23.46 19.50 -12.08
C ARG A 65 24.27 18.29 -12.57
N PHE A 66 23.87 17.09 -12.14
CA PHE A 66 24.51 15.84 -12.55
C PHE A 66 24.33 15.58 -14.05
N ILE A 67 23.08 15.62 -14.53
CA ILE A 67 22.72 15.42 -15.93
C ILE A 67 23.45 16.44 -16.80
N ALA A 68 23.45 17.72 -16.41
CA ALA A 68 24.17 18.76 -17.16
C ALA A 68 25.70 18.49 -17.23
N THR A 69 26.30 18.04 -16.13
CA THR A 69 27.74 17.71 -16.09
C THR A 69 28.07 16.58 -17.06
N ILE A 70 27.30 15.49 -17.01
CA ILE A 70 27.46 14.33 -17.89
C ILE A 70 27.24 14.73 -19.35
N GLN A 71 26.19 15.48 -19.65
CA GLN A 71 25.86 15.91 -21.00
C GLN A 71 26.99 16.72 -21.63
N VAL A 72 27.59 17.62 -20.85
CA VAL A 72 28.79 18.37 -21.29
C VAL A 72 29.96 17.41 -21.56
N GLY A 73 30.19 16.44 -20.68
CA GLY A 73 31.23 15.42 -20.86
C GLY A 73 31.06 14.61 -22.14
N ILE A 74 29.87 14.07 -22.37
CA ILE A 74 29.49 13.31 -23.59
C ILE A 74 29.68 14.18 -24.84
N THR A 75 29.15 15.41 -24.81
CA THR A 75 29.20 16.32 -25.96
C THR A 75 30.63 16.71 -26.30
N LEU A 76 31.44 17.09 -25.31
CA LEU A 76 32.85 17.45 -25.54
C LEU A 76 33.66 16.25 -26.03
N ALA A 77 33.47 15.06 -25.45
CA ALA A 77 34.15 13.85 -25.89
C ALA A 77 33.83 13.50 -27.34
N GLY A 78 32.56 13.60 -27.72
CA GLY A 78 32.10 13.40 -29.09
C GLY A 78 32.69 14.42 -30.06
N PHE A 79 32.64 15.71 -29.73
CA PHE A 79 33.18 16.78 -30.57
C PHE A 79 34.70 16.69 -30.74
N PHE A 80 35.44 16.45 -29.65
CA PHE A 80 36.89 16.27 -29.75
C PHE A 80 37.26 15.01 -30.55
N SER A 81 36.52 13.90 -30.41
CA SER A 81 36.76 12.69 -31.21
C SER A 81 36.53 12.94 -32.70
N SER A 82 35.40 13.58 -33.02
CA SER A 82 35.03 13.90 -34.41
C SER A 82 36.01 14.89 -35.03
N ALA A 83 36.37 15.96 -34.33
CA ALA A 83 37.36 16.94 -34.79
C ALA A 83 38.75 16.33 -34.96
N ALA A 84 39.20 15.49 -34.04
CA ALA A 84 40.46 14.78 -34.14
C ALA A 84 40.49 13.88 -35.39
N ALA A 85 39.42 13.13 -35.67
CA ALA A 85 39.35 12.26 -36.84
C ALA A 85 39.24 13.04 -38.16
N ALA A 86 38.46 14.12 -38.20
CA ALA A 86 38.28 14.96 -39.38
C ALA A 86 39.57 15.69 -39.78
N THR A 87 40.37 16.14 -38.81
CA THR A 87 41.61 16.87 -39.09
C THR A 87 42.77 15.97 -39.47
N SER A 88 42.68 14.66 -39.23
CA SER A 88 43.82 13.77 -39.36
C SER A 88 43.59 12.55 -40.23
N ILE A 89 42.75 11.62 -39.76
CA ILE A 89 42.40 10.39 -40.46
C ILE A 89 41.81 10.74 -41.83
N ALA A 90 40.88 11.69 -41.88
CA ALA A 90 40.29 12.12 -43.13
C ALA A 90 41.28 12.83 -44.06
N SER A 91 42.24 13.61 -43.54
CA SER A 91 43.29 14.25 -44.34
C SER A 91 44.18 13.19 -45.01
N VAL A 92 44.58 12.15 -44.28
CA VAL A 92 45.42 11.07 -44.82
C VAL A 92 44.67 10.25 -45.86
N LEU A 93 43.40 9.90 -45.59
CA LEU A 93 42.57 9.19 -46.59
C LEU A 93 42.37 10.04 -47.85
N GLY A 94 42.09 11.33 -47.71
CA GLY A 94 41.86 12.22 -48.85
C GLY A 94 43.09 12.39 -49.74
N THR A 95 44.30 12.48 -49.17
CA THR A 95 45.56 12.44 -49.93
C THR A 95 45.73 11.11 -50.67
N ARG A 96 45.34 9.97 -50.07
CA ARG A 96 45.41 8.64 -50.68
C ARG A 96 44.40 8.43 -51.80
N PHE A 97 43.26 9.12 -51.77
CA PHE A 97 42.21 9.08 -52.80
C PHE A 97 42.40 10.07 -53.97
N GLY A 98 43.61 10.62 -54.11
CA GLY A 98 43.98 11.47 -55.26
C GLY A 98 44.16 12.95 -54.92
N GLY A 99 44.03 13.35 -53.65
CA GLY A 99 44.45 14.67 -53.15
C GLY A 99 43.65 15.85 -53.71
N THR A 100 42.54 15.62 -54.39
CA THR A 100 41.64 16.68 -54.87
C THR A 100 40.81 17.24 -53.71
N ALA A 101 40.35 18.49 -53.82
CA ALA A 101 39.47 19.10 -52.82
C ALA A 101 38.23 18.22 -52.52
N PHE A 102 37.63 17.66 -53.59
CA PHE A 102 36.49 16.76 -53.48
C PHE A 102 36.82 15.45 -52.75
N ALA A 103 38.00 14.86 -52.98
CA ALA A 103 38.43 13.64 -52.29
C ALA A 103 38.63 13.86 -50.78
N ASN A 104 39.15 15.02 -50.38
CA ASN A 104 39.31 15.39 -48.96
C ASN A 104 37.94 15.59 -48.28
N GLU A 105 37.00 16.30 -48.91
CA GLU A 105 35.65 16.49 -48.37
C GLU A 105 34.91 15.15 -48.20
N MET A 106 34.96 14.28 -49.21
CA MET A 106 34.37 12.95 -49.15
C MET A 106 35.02 12.08 -48.05
N ALA A 107 36.34 12.16 -47.88
CA ALA A 107 37.03 11.44 -46.81
C ALA A 107 36.57 11.93 -45.43
N VAL A 108 36.39 13.23 -45.22
CA VAL A 108 35.86 13.78 -43.97
C VAL A 108 34.46 13.24 -43.68
N VAL A 109 33.56 13.26 -44.67
CA VAL A 109 32.18 12.74 -44.49
C VAL A 109 32.19 11.25 -44.14
N VAL A 110 32.92 10.43 -44.89
CA VAL A 110 32.98 8.98 -44.67
C VAL A 110 33.58 8.64 -43.30
N VAL A 111 34.71 9.26 -42.94
CA VAL A 111 35.35 9.06 -41.63
C VAL A 111 34.42 9.50 -40.50
N THR A 112 33.71 10.63 -40.67
CA THR A 112 32.76 11.12 -39.68
C THR A 112 31.60 10.14 -39.48
N ILE A 113 31.03 9.58 -40.55
CA ILE A 113 29.94 8.59 -40.46
C ILE A 113 30.40 7.32 -39.76
N ILE A 114 31.55 6.76 -40.17
CA ILE A 114 32.11 5.54 -39.58
C ILE A 114 32.40 5.77 -38.09
N LEU A 115 33.06 6.89 -37.77
CA LEU A 115 33.38 7.21 -36.40
C LEU A 115 32.11 7.45 -35.57
N SER A 116 31.12 8.16 -36.11
CA SER A 116 29.85 8.39 -35.42
C SER A 116 29.15 7.09 -35.08
N TYR A 117 29.19 6.10 -35.97
CA TYR A 117 28.66 4.76 -35.67
C TYR A 117 29.44 4.09 -34.52
N ILE A 118 30.78 4.11 -34.58
CA ILE A 118 31.62 3.52 -33.53
C ILE A 118 31.39 4.21 -32.18
N THR A 119 31.39 5.54 -32.14
CA THR A 119 31.20 6.30 -30.90
C THR A 119 29.77 6.18 -30.38
N LEU A 120 28.76 6.09 -31.24
CA LEU A 120 27.37 5.86 -30.82
C LEU A 120 27.19 4.45 -30.24
N VAL A 121 27.69 3.42 -30.92
CA VAL A 121 27.52 2.03 -30.47
C VAL A 121 28.33 1.75 -29.21
N PHE A 122 29.65 2.00 -29.25
CA PHE A 122 30.56 1.64 -28.16
C PHE A 122 30.66 2.72 -27.09
N GLY A 123 30.47 3.98 -27.46
CA GLY A 123 30.53 5.12 -26.53
C GLY A 123 29.20 5.46 -25.88
N GLU A 124 28.06 4.98 -26.40
CA GLU A 124 26.75 5.35 -25.84
C GLU A 124 25.79 4.18 -25.66
N LEU A 125 25.36 3.53 -26.75
CA LEU A 125 24.28 2.53 -26.72
C LEU A 125 24.64 1.28 -25.89
N TYR A 126 25.82 0.70 -26.14
CA TYR A 126 26.25 -0.50 -25.43
C TYR A 126 26.51 -0.24 -23.93
N PRO A 127 27.24 0.81 -23.52
CA PRO A 127 27.40 1.18 -22.11
C PRO A 127 26.07 1.44 -21.39
N LYS A 128 25.12 2.14 -22.03
CA LYS A 128 23.77 2.36 -21.47
C LYS A 128 23.03 1.04 -21.23
N ARG A 129 23.17 0.07 -22.13
CA ARG A 129 22.57 -1.27 -21.97
C ARG A 129 23.17 -2.06 -20.79
N ILE A 130 24.47 -1.94 -20.55
CA ILE A 130 25.11 -2.54 -19.36
C ILE A 130 24.64 -1.85 -18.10
N ALA A 131 24.56 -0.51 -18.12
CA ALA A 131 24.11 0.29 -17.00
C ALA A 131 22.70 -0.05 -16.53
N LEU A 132 21.79 -0.36 -17.45
CA LEU A 132 20.45 -0.87 -17.14
C LEU A 132 20.46 -2.13 -16.27
N GLN A 133 21.38 -3.05 -16.52
CA GLN A 133 21.46 -4.32 -15.78
C GLN A 133 22.28 -4.21 -14.48
N LYS A 134 23.22 -3.26 -14.42
CA LYS A 134 24.19 -3.11 -13.32
C LYS A 134 24.19 -1.69 -12.73
N ALA A 135 23.00 -1.10 -12.61
CA ALA A 135 22.81 0.29 -12.20
C ALA A 135 23.49 0.63 -10.86
N GLU A 136 23.29 -0.20 -9.83
CA GLU A 136 23.84 0.04 -8.49
C GLU A 136 25.37 0.02 -8.49
N ALA A 137 25.97 -1.01 -9.11
CA ALA A 137 27.42 -1.16 -9.15
C ALA A 137 28.09 -0.02 -9.94
N ILE A 138 27.53 0.35 -11.09
CA ILE A 138 28.07 1.42 -11.93
C ILE A 138 27.91 2.78 -11.26
N SER A 139 26.75 3.09 -10.69
CA SER A 139 26.53 4.34 -9.94
C SER A 139 27.47 4.47 -8.74
N ARG A 140 27.68 3.40 -7.97
CA ARG A 140 28.63 3.38 -6.83
C ARG A 140 30.09 3.53 -7.26
N PHE A 141 30.43 3.11 -8.47
CA PHE A 141 31.76 3.30 -9.04
C PHE A 141 31.94 4.72 -9.57
N SER A 142 30.95 5.25 -10.30
CA SER A 142 31.03 6.51 -11.04
C SER A 142 30.80 7.77 -10.18
N VAL A 143 30.13 7.65 -9.03
CA VAL A 143 29.74 8.80 -8.17
C VAL A 143 30.92 9.70 -7.81
N ARG A 144 32.08 9.14 -7.43
CA ARG A 144 33.25 9.94 -7.02
C ARG A 144 33.93 10.63 -8.19
N PRO A 145 34.29 9.94 -9.30
CA PRO A 145 34.82 10.60 -10.49
C PRO A 145 33.91 11.72 -11.00
N ILE A 146 32.60 11.50 -11.02
CA ILE A 146 31.65 12.51 -11.54
C ILE A 146 31.58 13.73 -10.64
N MET A 147 31.68 13.58 -9.31
CA MET A 147 31.76 14.73 -8.41
C MET A 147 32.97 15.61 -8.70
N ILE A 148 34.12 15.02 -9.01
CA ILE A 148 35.33 15.76 -9.37
C ILE A 148 35.10 16.50 -10.70
N VAL A 149 34.56 15.82 -11.70
CA VAL A 149 34.25 16.41 -13.01
C VAL A 149 33.21 17.55 -12.85
N SER A 150 32.17 17.36 -12.03
CA SER A 150 31.14 18.36 -11.76
C SER A 150 31.67 19.58 -11.02
N PHE A 151 32.72 19.42 -10.21
CA PHE A 151 33.42 20.55 -9.61
C PHE A 151 34.20 21.35 -10.65
N VAL A 152 34.95 20.68 -11.53
CA VAL A 152 35.73 21.33 -12.61
C VAL A 152 34.83 22.01 -13.63
N LEU A 153 33.72 21.36 -14.01
CA LEU A 153 32.75 21.87 -14.98
C LEU A 153 31.68 22.79 -14.36
N ALA A 154 31.72 23.05 -13.05
CA ALA A 154 30.78 23.92 -12.36
C ALA A 154 30.56 25.30 -13.03
N PRO A 155 31.58 26.05 -13.49
CA PRO A 155 31.35 27.33 -14.15
C PRO A 155 30.58 27.19 -15.47
N PHE A 156 30.88 26.16 -16.26
CA PHE A 156 30.18 25.86 -17.51
C PHE A 156 28.72 25.44 -17.26
N VAL A 157 28.50 24.56 -16.28
CA VAL A 157 27.15 24.13 -15.89
C VAL A 157 26.32 25.30 -15.39
N LYS A 158 26.90 26.21 -14.58
CA LYS A 158 26.19 27.44 -14.13
C LYS A 158 25.78 28.33 -15.29
N PHE A 159 26.65 28.50 -16.29
CA PHE A 159 26.34 29.26 -17.49
C PHE A 159 25.21 28.61 -18.30
N LEU A 160 25.25 27.28 -18.46
CA LEU A 160 24.18 26.53 -19.11
C LEU A 160 22.86 26.69 -18.35
N SER A 161 22.84 26.48 -17.03
CA SER A 161 21.64 26.68 -16.21
C SER A 161 21.10 28.10 -16.30
N PHE A 162 21.96 29.11 -16.36
CA PHE A 162 21.55 30.49 -16.60
C PHE A 162 20.83 30.63 -17.95
N SER A 163 21.42 30.09 -19.03
CA SER A 163 20.81 30.14 -20.36
C SER A 163 19.46 29.41 -20.42
N THR A 164 19.33 28.24 -19.79
CA THR A 164 18.07 27.49 -19.71
C THR A 164 17.02 28.25 -18.90
N ASN A 165 17.39 28.83 -17.77
CA ASN A 165 16.47 29.60 -16.93
C ASN A 165 15.94 30.86 -17.63
N VAL A 166 16.77 31.51 -18.46
CA VAL A 166 16.33 32.63 -19.32
C VAL A 166 15.27 32.16 -20.31
N LEU A 167 15.47 31.01 -20.96
CA LEU A 167 14.49 30.44 -21.90
C LEU A 167 13.19 30.05 -21.19
N VAL A 168 13.27 29.39 -20.03
CA VAL A 168 12.08 29.03 -19.22
C VAL A 168 11.28 30.27 -18.81
N LYS A 169 11.96 31.35 -18.44
CA LYS A 169 11.33 32.63 -18.11
C LYS A 169 10.68 33.28 -19.35
N LEU A 170 11.28 33.13 -20.52
CA LEU A 170 10.75 33.64 -21.78
C LEU A 170 9.51 32.86 -22.24
N THR A 171 9.50 31.54 -22.06
CA THR A 171 8.39 30.66 -22.46
C THR A 171 7.26 30.57 -21.43
N ARG A 172 7.39 31.23 -20.26
CA ARG A 172 6.43 31.17 -19.14
C ARG A 172 6.10 29.74 -18.68
N MET A 173 7.06 28.83 -18.77
CA MET A 173 6.95 27.52 -18.12
C MET A 173 7.12 27.70 -16.60
N ASN A 174 6.03 28.08 -15.92
CA ASN A 174 6.00 28.13 -14.46
C ASN A 174 6.23 26.72 -13.91
N LYS A 175 7.30 26.55 -13.13
CA LYS A 175 7.74 25.28 -12.55
C LYS A 175 6.76 24.69 -11.51
N ASN A 176 5.68 25.41 -11.18
CA ASN A 176 4.80 25.15 -10.03
C ASN A 176 3.29 25.08 -10.36
N GLU A 177 2.85 25.18 -11.62
CA GLU A 177 1.41 25.15 -11.92
C GLU A 177 0.84 23.74 -12.16
N ASN A 178 1.70 22.74 -12.40
CA ASN A 178 1.33 21.33 -12.55
C ASN A 178 1.96 20.45 -11.45
N ALA A 179 1.92 20.89 -10.20
CA ALA A 179 1.73 19.87 -9.17
C ALA A 179 0.28 19.42 -9.36
N GLU A 180 0.07 18.42 -10.24
CA GLU A 180 -1.23 17.75 -10.35
C GLU A 180 -1.66 17.46 -8.93
N LYS A 181 -2.78 18.08 -8.53
CA LYS A 181 -3.30 17.87 -7.19
C LYS A 181 -3.61 16.38 -7.11
N MET A 182 -2.91 15.70 -6.22
CA MET A 182 -3.02 14.27 -6.06
C MET A 182 -4.49 13.90 -5.91
N THR A 183 -4.99 13.02 -6.77
CA THR A 183 -6.37 12.56 -6.69
C THR A 183 -6.52 11.48 -5.61
N ARG A 184 -7.76 11.15 -5.25
CA ARG A 184 -8.04 10.10 -4.27
C ARG A 184 -7.53 8.74 -4.76
N GLU A 185 -7.73 8.46 -6.04
CA GLU A 185 -7.30 7.23 -6.70
C GLU A 185 -5.77 7.12 -6.73
N GLU A 186 -5.07 8.23 -6.95
CA GLU A 186 -3.59 8.27 -6.88
C GLU A 186 -3.08 8.01 -5.46
N MET A 187 -3.75 8.56 -4.44
CA MET A 187 -3.41 8.29 -3.04
C MET A 187 -3.62 6.82 -2.67
N GLN A 188 -4.74 6.22 -3.10
CA GLN A 188 -4.99 4.79 -2.93
C GLN A 188 -3.91 3.94 -3.61
N LEU A 189 -3.51 4.29 -4.84
CA LEU A 189 -2.44 3.58 -5.55
C LEU A 189 -1.10 3.63 -4.82
N ILE A 190 -0.76 4.77 -4.21
CA ILE A 190 0.46 4.92 -3.41
C ILE A 190 0.41 4.04 -2.17
N ILE A 191 -0.72 4.02 -1.46
CA ILE A 191 -0.93 3.19 -0.28
C ILE A 191 -0.83 1.70 -0.63
N GLU A 192 -1.46 1.26 -1.73
CA GLU A 192 -1.34 -0.12 -2.21
C GLU A 192 0.09 -0.50 -2.64
N THR A 193 0.81 0.45 -3.23
CA THR A 193 2.23 0.27 -3.57
C THR A 193 3.07 0.14 -2.30
N GLY A 194 2.76 0.91 -1.26
CA GLY A 194 3.36 0.79 0.07
C GLY A 194 3.23 -0.62 0.66
N ARG A 195 2.08 -1.27 0.50
CA ARG A 195 1.90 -2.68 0.90
C ARG A 195 2.82 -3.61 0.12
N ARG A 196 2.88 -3.47 -1.22
CA ARG A 196 3.73 -4.32 -2.07
C ARG A 196 5.22 -4.18 -1.75
N ASP A 197 5.62 -2.98 -1.39
CA ASP A 197 6.99 -2.66 -1.00
C ASP A 197 7.30 -3.04 0.47
N GLY A 198 6.33 -3.57 1.21
CA GLY A 198 6.45 -3.99 2.61
C GLY A 198 6.54 -2.83 3.61
N ALA A 199 6.14 -1.63 3.21
CA ALA A 199 6.15 -0.44 4.05
C ALA A 199 4.87 -0.24 4.86
N ILE A 200 3.78 -0.94 4.50
CA ILE A 200 2.47 -0.89 5.14
C ILE A 200 1.99 -2.32 5.35
N GLU A 201 1.54 -2.63 6.56
CA GLU A 201 1.00 -3.94 6.90
C GLU A 201 -0.44 -4.12 6.38
N LYS A 202 -0.95 -5.36 6.36
CA LYS A 202 -2.32 -5.63 5.86
C LYS A 202 -3.37 -4.92 6.71
N ALA A 203 -3.30 -5.05 8.03
CA ALA A 203 -4.23 -4.40 8.96
C ALA A 203 -4.22 -2.86 8.82
N GLU A 204 -3.04 -2.25 8.65
CA GLU A 204 -2.92 -0.81 8.40
C GLU A 204 -3.57 -0.38 7.08
N LEU A 205 -3.43 -1.19 6.02
CA LEU A 205 -4.07 -0.93 4.73
C LEU A 205 -5.59 -1.00 4.85
N ASP A 206 -6.10 -2.00 5.56
CA ASP A 206 -7.55 -2.21 5.72
C ASP A 206 -8.16 -1.05 6.51
N MET A 207 -7.50 -0.59 7.58
CA MET A 207 -7.90 0.64 8.29
C MET A 207 -7.93 1.88 7.40
N LEU A 208 -6.89 2.07 6.57
CA LEU A 208 -6.84 3.21 5.66
C LEU A 208 -7.97 3.16 4.63
N ARG A 209 -8.35 1.97 4.17
CA ARG A 209 -9.49 1.78 3.25
C ARG A 209 -10.81 2.13 3.95
N GLY A 210 -11.04 1.63 5.16
CA GLY A 210 -12.22 1.98 5.95
C GLY A 210 -12.40 3.48 6.10
N VAL A 211 -11.33 4.23 6.44
CA VAL A 211 -11.36 5.70 6.51
C VAL A 211 -11.78 6.36 5.19
N PHE A 212 -11.40 5.78 4.03
CA PHE A 212 -11.83 6.29 2.73
C PHE A 212 -13.25 5.85 2.35
N GLU A 213 -13.83 4.83 2.96
CA GLU A 213 -15.17 4.34 2.59
C GLU A 213 -16.28 5.01 3.40
N MET A 214 -15.98 5.50 4.60
CA MET A 214 -16.96 6.17 5.49
C MET A 214 -17.68 7.37 4.87
N ASP A 215 -17.08 8.08 3.91
CA ASP A 215 -17.72 9.21 3.22
C ASP A 215 -18.68 8.79 2.11
N THR A 216 -18.82 7.47 1.88
CA THR A 216 -19.74 6.87 0.91
C THR A 216 -20.79 5.96 1.54
N ILE A 217 -20.62 5.56 2.79
CA ILE A 217 -21.52 4.65 3.51
C ILE A 217 -22.58 5.46 4.27
N TYR A 218 -23.85 5.12 4.07
CA TYR A 218 -24.94 5.72 4.85
C TYR A 218 -25.08 5.06 6.22
N ALA A 219 -25.50 5.83 7.22
CA ALA A 219 -25.74 5.33 8.57
C ALA A 219 -26.75 4.16 8.61
N LYS A 220 -27.73 4.13 7.70
CA LYS A 220 -28.68 3.01 7.57
C LYS A 220 -28.06 1.68 7.15
N GLU A 221 -26.85 1.70 6.58
CA GLU A 221 -26.15 0.48 6.14
C GLU A 221 -25.45 -0.22 7.31
N VAL A 222 -25.13 0.54 8.36
CA VAL A 222 -24.41 0.09 9.56
C VAL A 222 -25.28 0.11 10.81
N MET A 223 -26.59 0.39 10.65
CA MET A 223 -27.51 0.46 11.78
C MET A 223 -27.99 -0.91 12.22
N VAL A 224 -28.28 -1.04 13.51
CA VAL A 224 -29.14 -2.11 14.02
C VAL A 224 -30.58 -1.74 13.70
N PRO A 225 -31.29 -2.49 12.84
CA PRO A 225 -32.67 -2.17 12.46
C PRO A 225 -33.59 -2.15 13.67
N ARG A 226 -34.65 -1.34 13.63
CA ARG A 226 -35.63 -1.24 14.73
C ARG A 226 -36.20 -2.60 15.17
N THR A 227 -36.38 -3.53 14.23
CA THR A 227 -36.92 -4.87 14.53
C THR A 227 -35.96 -5.73 15.35
N ASP A 228 -34.66 -5.45 15.26
CA ASP A 228 -33.59 -6.21 15.90
C ASP A 228 -33.02 -5.46 17.11
N SER A 229 -33.40 -4.19 17.30
CA SER A 229 -32.96 -3.38 18.43
C SER A 229 -33.71 -3.74 19.71
N PHE A 230 -32.94 -3.90 20.79
CA PHE A 230 -33.53 -4.09 22.11
C PHE A 230 -34.00 -2.74 22.67
N MET A 231 -35.32 -2.58 22.79
CA MET A 231 -35.96 -1.36 23.29
C MET A 231 -36.97 -1.71 24.38
N ILE A 232 -37.27 -0.75 25.26
CA ILE A 232 -38.22 -0.95 26.36
C ILE A 232 -39.38 0.04 26.30
N ASP A 233 -40.59 -0.44 26.64
CA ASP A 233 -41.78 0.41 26.78
C ASP A 233 -41.76 1.09 28.15
N ALA A 234 -41.82 2.41 28.17
CA ALA A 234 -41.88 3.19 29.39
C ALA A 234 -43.12 2.90 30.25
N ASN A 235 -44.19 2.35 29.67
CA ASN A 235 -45.46 2.07 30.36
C ASN A 235 -45.52 0.69 31.03
N GLU A 236 -44.53 -0.18 30.83
CA GLU A 236 -44.46 -1.47 31.52
C GLU A 236 -44.23 -1.32 33.03
N ASP A 237 -44.62 -2.35 33.78
CA ASP A 237 -44.39 -2.40 35.23
C ASP A 237 -42.90 -2.38 35.55
N SER A 238 -42.52 -1.54 36.51
CA SER A 238 -41.12 -1.27 36.84
C SER A 238 -40.33 -2.51 37.26
N GLY A 239 -40.97 -3.47 37.94
CA GLY A 239 -40.30 -4.71 38.36
C GLY A 239 -39.94 -5.59 37.16
N ILE A 240 -40.92 -5.85 36.28
CA ILE A 240 -40.74 -6.64 35.06
C ILE A 240 -39.70 -6.01 34.13
N LEU A 241 -39.74 -4.69 34.01
CA LEU A 241 -38.83 -3.94 33.15
C LEU A 241 -37.40 -3.98 33.68
N VAL A 242 -37.18 -3.84 35.00
CA VAL A 242 -35.85 -3.99 35.61
C VAL A 242 -35.28 -5.39 35.39
N ASP A 243 -36.08 -6.44 35.52
CA ASP A 243 -35.63 -7.81 35.26
C ASP A 243 -35.15 -7.97 33.81
N LYS A 244 -35.95 -7.50 32.83
CA LYS A 244 -35.55 -7.48 31.40
C LYS A 244 -34.26 -6.72 31.13
N LEU A 245 -34.06 -5.58 31.82
CA LEU A 245 -32.87 -4.75 31.68
C LEU A 245 -31.61 -5.45 32.22
N LEU A 246 -31.75 -6.20 33.33
CA LEU A 246 -30.63 -6.88 33.98
C LEU A 246 -30.26 -8.21 33.30
N GLU A 247 -31.15 -8.80 32.50
CA GLU A 247 -30.86 -9.98 31.68
C GLU A 247 -29.96 -9.69 30.47
N ARG A 248 -29.82 -8.42 30.09
CA ARG A 248 -29.06 -8.00 28.89
C ARG A 248 -27.84 -7.18 29.28
N ASN A 249 -26.77 -7.31 28.48
CA ASN A 249 -25.49 -6.64 28.72
C ASN A 249 -25.36 -5.31 27.96
N TYR A 250 -26.42 -4.51 27.86
CA TYR A 250 -26.37 -3.23 27.14
C TYR A 250 -26.10 -2.05 28.08
N SER A 251 -25.22 -1.13 27.68
CA SER A 251 -24.94 0.09 28.45
C SER A 251 -26.01 1.18 28.28
N ARG A 252 -26.67 1.20 27.12
CA ARG A 252 -27.65 2.20 26.68
C ARG A 252 -28.81 1.52 25.99
N ILE A 253 -30.02 1.89 26.36
CA ILE A 253 -31.22 1.21 25.89
C ILE A 253 -32.25 2.26 25.49
N PRO A 254 -32.73 2.26 24.23
CA PRO A 254 -33.81 3.14 23.80
C PRO A 254 -35.10 2.83 24.56
N VAL A 255 -35.78 3.89 24.98
CA VAL A 255 -37.07 3.82 25.67
C VAL A 255 -38.12 4.45 24.77
N TYR A 256 -39.18 3.72 24.46
CA TYR A 256 -40.29 4.21 23.63
C TYR A 256 -41.58 4.39 24.45
N LEU A 257 -42.53 5.12 23.88
CA LEU A 257 -43.86 5.32 24.43
C LEU A 257 -44.90 4.79 23.45
N ASP A 258 -45.68 3.81 23.88
CA ASP A 258 -46.78 3.17 23.13
C ASP A 258 -46.34 2.38 21.88
N ASP A 259 -45.53 2.98 20.99
CA ASP A 259 -45.04 2.40 19.75
C ASP A 259 -43.51 2.52 19.65
N MET A 260 -42.85 1.47 19.14
CA MET A 260 -41.41 1.47 18.85
C MET A 260 -41.01 2.52 17.81
N ASP A 261 -41.96 2.99 16.99
CA ASP A 261 -41.77 4.12 16.08
C ASP A 261 -41.51 5.45 16.81
N SER A 262 -41.84 5.55 18.10
CA SER A 262 -41.73 6.77 18.90
C SER A 262 -40.82 6.59 20.11
N VAL A 263 -39.51 6.77 19.88
CA VAL A 263 -38.52 6.78 20.95
C VAL A 263 -38.67 8.05 21.79
N TYR A 264 -38.93 7.86 23.08
CA TYR A 264 -38.99 8.92 24.08
C TYR A 264 -37.59 9.40 24.49
N GLY A 265 -36.63 8.49 24.57
CA GLY A 265 -35.24 8.81 24.91
C GLY A 265 -34.36 7.58 25.12
N ILE A 266 -33.25 7.75 25.82
CA ILE A 266 -32.28 6.68 26.11
C ILE A 266 -32.10 6.53 27.62
N LEU A 267 -32.17 5.30 28.10
CA LEU A 267 -31.80 4.92 29.46
C LEU A 267 -30.33 4.50 29.51
N HIS A 268 -29.58 5.06 30.45
CA HIS A 268 -28.23 4.59 30.77
C HIS A 268 -28.27 3.62 31.95
N MET A 269 -27.71 2.42 31.81
CA MET A 269 -27.69 1.43 32.89
C MET A 269 -26.97 1.94 34.13
N LYS A 270 -25.95 2.78 33.98
CA LYS A 270 -25.27 3.43 35.11
C LYS A 270 -26.21 4.27 35.97
N ASP A 271 -27.16 4.97 35.36
CA ASP A 271 -28.13 5.81 36.08
C ASP A 271 -29.19 4.94 36.78
N LEU A 272 -29.58 3.82 36.16
CA LEU A 272 -30.41 2.78 36.79
C LEU A 272 -29.76 2.24 38.07
N PHE A 273 -28.51 1.79 38.01
CA PHE A 273 -27.79 1.28 39.19
C PHE A 273 -27.66 2.34 40.30
N LEU A 274 -27.45 3.61 39.92
CA LEU A 274 -27.35 4.71 40.88
C LEU A 274 -28.69 5.00 41.57
N ALA A 275 -29.80 4.90 40.84
CA ALA A 275 -31.15 5.01 41.38
C ALA A 275 -31.50 3.82 42.28
N ALA A 276 -31.19 2.60 41.84
CA ALA A 276 -31.39 1.35 42.58
C ALA A 276 -30.69 1.39 43.94
N ARG A 277 -29.47 1.92 43.99
CA ARG A 277 -28.72 2.04 45.24
C ARG A 277 -29.40 2.93 46.28
N LYS A 278 -30.19 3.92 45.85
CA LYS A 278 -30.89 4.87 46.73
C LYS A 278 -32.27 4.39 47.16
N GLN A 279 -32.99 3.69 46.28
CA GLN A 279 -34.44 3.46 46.42
C GLN A 279 -34.84 1.96 46.41
N GLY A 280 -33.90 1.06 46.07
CA GLY A 280 -34.17 -0.33 45.74
C GLY A 280 -34.61 -0.50 44.28
N PHE A 281 -34.43 -1.69 43.70
CA PHE A 281 -34.80 -1.99 42.32
C PHE A 281 -36.32 -1.94 42.08
N ASP A 282 -37.10 -2.38 43.08
CA ASP A 282 -38.57 -2.47 42.99
C ASP A 282 -39.27 -1.10 42.95
N ASN A 283 -38.58 -0.02 43.30
CA ASN A 283 -39.16 1.33 43.43
C ASN A 283 -38.62 2.32 42.39
N ILE A 284 -37.95 1.85 41.34
CA ILE A 284 -37.37 2.73 40.33
C ILE A 284 -38.41 3.12 39.29
N ASP A 285 -38.67 4.41 39.16
CA ASP A 285 -39.39 4.95 38.02
C ASP A 285 -38.42 5.21 36.86
N VAL A 286 -38.43 4.32 35.86
CA VAL A 286 -37.54 4.41 34.70
C VAL A 286 -37.77 5.66 33.87
N LYS A 287 -39.01 6.18 33.81
CA LYS A 287 -39.32 7.41 33.05
C LYS A 287 -38.50 8.61 33.52
N GLN A 288 -38.16 8.66 34.81
CA GLN A 288 -37.38 9.76 35.40
C GLN A 288 -35.88 9.67 35.10
N LEU A 289 -35.41 8.52 34.63
CA LEU A 289 -34.00 8.27 34.32
C LEU A 289 -33.69 8.40 32.83
N VAL A 290 -34.71 8.47 31.98
CA VAL A 290 -34.57 8.63 30.54
C VAL A 290 -33.96 9.99 30.22
N LYS A 291 -32.94 9.99 29.37
CA LYS A 291 -32.33 11.20 28.81
C LYS A 291 -32.77 11.40 27.37
N GLU A 292 -32.67 12.65 26.90
CA GLU A 292 -32.97 13.01 25.52
C GLU A 292 -32.11 12.20 24.53
N ALA A 293 -32.76 11.61 23.52
CA ALA A 293 -32.09 10.86 22.47
C ALA A 293 -31.52 11.80 21.39
N PHE A 294 -30.42 11.37 20.76
CA PHE A 294 -29.82 12.07 19.64
C PHE A 294 -30.39 11.55 18.33
N PHE A 295 -31.25 12.34 17.68
CA PHE A 295 -31.93 11.94 16.44
C PHE A 295 -31.21 12.49 15.21
N VAL A 296 -31.05 11.65 14.19
CA VAL A 296 -30.47 12.01 12.89
C VAL A 296 -31.19 11.30 11.76
N PRO A 297 -31.17 11.82 10.52
CA PRO A 297 -31.72 11.11 9.36
C PRO A 297 -30.94 9.82 9.08
N GLU A 298 -31.60 8.76 8.63
CA GLU A 298 -30.95 7.50 8.24
C GLU A 298 -29.98 7.63 7.04
N THR A 299 -30.09 8.73 6.29
CA THR A 299 -29.30 9.06 5.08
C THR A 299 -28.05 9.91 5.37
N ILE A 300 -27.72 10.17 6.63
CA ILE A 300 -26.45 10.80 6.98
C ILE A 300 -25.28 9.86 6.69
N PHE A 301 -24.15 10.38 6.20
CA PHE A 301 -22.93 9.58 6.02
C PHE A 301 -22.28 9.25 7.36
N VAL A 302 -21.62 8.10 7.42
CA VAL A 302 -20.97 7.57 8.63
C VAL A 302 -19.92 8.55 9.19
N ASP A 303 -19.12 9.18 8.33
CA ASP A 303 -18.09 10.14 8.76
C ASP A 303 -18.69 11.41 9.40
N ASP A 304 -19.77 11.92 8.84
CA ASP A 304 -20.49 13.09 9.35
C ASP A 304 -21.28 12.76 10.62
N LEU A 305 -21.84 11.55 10.72
CA LEU A 305 -22.48 11.06 11.94
C LEU A 305 -21.48 10.93 13.08
N LEU A 306 -20.31 10.34 12.83
CA LEU A 306 -19.25 10.21 13.83
C LEU A 306 -18.83 11.60 14.34
N LYS A 307 -18.62 12.59 13.46
CA LYS A 307 -18.31 13.97 13.85
C LYS A 307 -19.44 14.60 14.69
N ALA A 308 -20.69 14.36 14.33
CA ALA A 308 -21.85 14.90 15.04
C ALA A 308 -22.00 14.29 16.45
N MET A 309 -21.79 12.97 16.58
CA MET A 309 -21.78 12.23 17.85
C MET A 309 -20.61 12.68 18.73
N GLN A 310 -19.40 12.84 18.18
CA GLN A 310 -18.24 13.38 18.89
C GLN A 310 -18.49 14.79 19.43
N LYS A 311 -19.10 15.67 18.64
CA LYS A 311 -19.40 17.05 19.03
C LYS A 311 -20.49 17.14 20.11
N SER A 312 -21.47 16.24 20.05
CA SER A 312 -22.56 16.19 21.02
C SER A 312 -22.24 15.32 22.25
N HIS A 313 -21.11 14.61 22.24
CA HIS A 313 -20.72 13.62 23.25
C HIS A 313 -21.74 12.49 23.43
N ASN A 314 -22.54 12.21 22.41
CA ASN A 314 -23.45 11.07 22.40
C ASN A 314 -22.74 9.83 21.85
N GLN A 315 -23.00 8.67 22.47
CA GLN A 315 -22.45 7.37 22.05
C GLN A 315 -23.48 6.50 21.33
N MET A 316 -24.73 6.96 21.21
CA MET A 316 -25.80 6.28 20.50
C MET A 316 -26.67 7.32 19.80
N ALA A 317 -27.07 7.04 18.57
CA ALA A 317 -27.98 7.85 17.78
C ALA A 317 -29.20 7.02 17.36
N ILE A 318 -30.35 7.66 17.29
CA ILE A 318 -31.59 7.08 16.78
C ILE A 318 -31.79 7.58 15.35
N LEU A 319 -31.82 6.65 14.39
CA LEU A 319 -31.98 6.97 12.99
C LEU A 319 -33.46 7.11 12.64
N MET A 320 -33.79 8.20 11.95
CA MET A 320 -35.15 8.54 11.53
C MET A 320 -35.32 8.34 10.03
N ASP A 321 -36.43 7.73 9.64
CA ASP A 321 -36.84 7.60 8.25
C ASP A 321 -37.48 8.91 7.73
N GLU A 322 -37.85 8.92 6.44
CA GLU A 322 -38.46 10.08 5.79
C GLU A 322 -39.89 10.39 6.27
N TYR A 323 -40.54 9.43 6.93
CA TYR A 323 -41.89 9.53 7.45
C TYR A 323 -41.94 9.97 8.93
N GLY A 324 -40.77 10.10 9.56
CA GLY A 324 -40.63 10.49 10.96
C GLY A 324 -40.77 9.32 11.93
N GLY A 325 -40.67 8.08 11.45
CA GLY A 325 -40.53 6.88 12.28
C GLY A 325 -39.07 6.55 12.55
N VAL A 326 -38.84 5.71 13.57
CA VAL A 326 -37.50 5.18 13.87
C VAL A 326 -37.15 4.06 12.89
N ALA A 327 -36.06 4.22 12.17
CA ALA A 327 -35.50 3.22 11.27
C ALA A 327 -34.62 2.20 12.02
N GLY A 328 -33.83 2.68 12.98
CA GLY A 328 -32.88 1.87 13.73
C GLY A 328 -32.03 2.69 14.69
N ILE A 329 -31.00 2.06 15.24
CA ILE A 329 -30.03 2.70 16.13
C ILE A 329 -28.61 2.48 15.61
N VAL A 330 -27.73 3.43 15.92
CA VAL A 330 -26.29 3.31 15.66
C VAL A 330 -25.52 3.74 16.90
N THR A 331 -24.40 3.08 17.16
CA THR A 331 -23.47 3.41 18.24
C THR A 331 -22.14 3.91 17.68
N VAL A 332 -21.28 4.49 18.51
CA VAL A 332 -19.95 4.95 18.02
C VAL A 332 -19.08 3.75 17.68
N GLU A 333 -19.28 2.66 18.40
CA GLU A 333 -18.66 1.36 18.22
C GLU A 333 -18.91 0.84 16.80
N ASP A 334 -20.18 0.78 16.36
CA ASP A 334 -20.56 0.37 15.00
C ASP A 334 -19.88 1.25 13.91
N LEU A 335 -19.77 2.56 14.15
CA LEU A 335 -19.13 3.48 13.19
C LEU A 335 -17.60 3.32 13.14
N LEU A 336 -16.98 2.85 14.22
CA LEU A 336 -15.54 2.61 14.28
C LEU A 336 -15.18 1.25 13.70
N GLU A 337 -16.07 0.27 13.76
CA GLU A 337 -15.93 -1.05 13.13
C GLU A 337 -15.70 -0.92 11.62
N GLU A 338 -16.35 0.04 10.95
CA GLU A 338 -16.11 0.36 9.53
C GLU A 338 -14.66 0.81 9.23
N ILE A 339 -13.93 1.30 10.23
CA ILE A 339 -12.51 1.62 10.08
C ILE A 339 -11.65 0.44 10.51
N VAL A 340 -11.88 -0.08 11.71
CA VAL A 340 -10.91 -0.97 12.36
C VAL A 340 -11.11 -2.43 11.93
N GLY A 341 -12.26 -2.76 11.31
CA GLY A 341 -12.74 -4.12 11.19
C GLY A 341 -13.37 -4.59 12.51
N GLU A 342 -13.76 -5.86 12.58
CA GLU A 342 -14.24 -6.47 13.82
C GLU A 342 -13.18 -6.29 14.91
N ILE A 343 -13.53 -5.55 15.95
CA ILE A 343 -12.73 -5.45 17.17
C ILE A 343 -13.36 -6.43 18.14
N ASP A 344 -12.67 -7.52 18.46
CA ASP A 344 -13.08 -8.41 19.54
C ASP A 344 -13.28 -7.58 20.82
N ASP A 345 -14.52 -7.37 21.25
CA ASP A 345 -14.80 -6.70 22.51
C ASP A 345 -14.35 -7.62 23.67
N GLU A 346 -13.92 -7.08 24.81
CA GLU A 346 -13.52 -7.92 25.97
C GLU A 346 -14.69 -8.78 26.51
N PHE A 347 -15.91 -8.50 26.03
CA PHE A 347 -17.15 -9.22 26.31
C PHE A 347 -17.68 -10.01 25.11
N ASP A 348 -17.08 -9.88 23.93
CA ASP A 348 -17.38 -10.75 22.81
C ASP A 348 -16.77 -12.12 23.10
N ALA A 349 -17.68 -13.07 23.24
CA ALA A 349 -17.36 -14.44 23.51
C ALA A 349 -16.67 -15.05 22.27
N LEU A 350 -15.35 -14.90 22.18
CA LEU A 350 -14.42 -15.80 21.47
C LEU A 350 -14.55 -17.28 21.93
N SER A 351 -15.61 -17.66 22.63
CA SER A 351 -15.80 -18.97 23.27
C SER A 351 -16.81 -19.89 22.60
N ASP A 352 -17.53 -19.45 21.57
CA ASP A 352 -18.56 -20.30 20.93
C ASP A 352 -18.11 -20.96 19.63
N GLU A 353 -17.10 -20.42 18.93
CA GLU A 353 -16.60 -21.05 17.70
C GLU A 353 -15.79 -22.32 17.97
N VAL A 354 -15.11 -22.38 19.12
CA VAL A 354 -14.28 -23.53 19.52
C VAL A 354 -14.48 -23.83 21.00
N ARG A 355 -15.07 -25.00 21.28
CA ARG A 355 -15.26 -25.50 22.64
C ARG A 355 -14.41 -26.75 22.88
N GLN A 356 -13.41 -26.63 23.75
CA GLN A 356 -12.59 -27.76 24.16
C GLN A 356 -13.39 -28.75 25.04
N LEU A 357 -13.37 -30.04 24.70
CA LEU A 357 -13.97 -31.12 25.49
C LEU A 357 -12.92 -31.83 26.36
N ASP A 358 -11.71 -32.05 25.82
CA ASP A 358 -10.57 -32.63 26.53
C ASP A 358 -9.23 -32.15 25.92
N GLU A 359 -8.08 -32.70 26.35
CA GLU A 359 -6.74 -32.28 25.88
C GLU A 359 -6.53 -32.46 24.37
N HIS A 360 -7.34 -33.30 23.69
CA HIS A 360 -7.15 -33.66 22.29
C HIS A 360 -8.43 -33.54 21.45
N THR A 361 -9.55 -33.15 22.06
CA THR A 361 -10.87 -33.12 21.42
C THR A 361 -11.53 -31.76 21.58
N PHE A 362 -11.93 -31.17 20.46
CA PHE A 362 -12.52 -29.84 20.36
C PHE A 362 -13.83 -29.92 19.56
N ILE A 363 -14.83 -29.11 19.91
CA ILE A 363 -15.99 -28.83 19.06
C ILE A 363 -15.69 -27.52 18.34
N VAL A 364 -15.84 -27.50 17.03
CA VAL A 364 -15.58 -26.34 16.17
C VAL A 364 -16.82 -26.05 15.35
N GLU A 365 -17.22 -24.78 15.28
CA GLU A 365 -18.31 -24.34 14.43
C GLU A 365 -17.90 -24.31 12.96
N GLY A 366 -18.79 -24.73 12.07
CA GLY A 366 -18.54 -24.78 10.64
C GLY A 366 -18.26 -23.43 9.99
N ARG A 367 -18.67 -22.33 10.62
CA ARG A 367 -18.41 -20.96 10.16
C ARG A 367 -17.00 -20.46 10.45
N MET A 368 -16.25 -21.12 11.34
CA MET A 368 -14.90 -20.69 11.72
C MET A 368 -14.03 -20.56 10.46
N PRO A 369 -13.32 -19.42 10.27
CA PRO A 369 -12.40 -19.25 9.16
C PRO A 369 -11.26 -20.27 9.20
N ILE A 370 -10.80 -20.71 8.01
CA ILE A 370 -9.71 -21.70 7.94
C ILE A 370 -8.40 -21.12 8.50
N ASP A 371 -8.13 -19.85 8.24
CA ASP A 371 -6.91 -19.18 8.70
C ASP A 371 -6.84 -19.16 10.23
N ASP A 372 -7.95 -18.86 10.90
CA ASP A 372 -8.04 -18.84 12.37
C ASP A 372 -7.88 -20.25 12.95
N PHE A 373 -8.47 -21.26 12.29
CA PHE A 373 -8.29 -22.65 12.67
C PHE A 373 -6.82 -23.09 12.55
N ASN A 374 -6.16 -22.71 11.44
CA ASN A 374 -4.75 -23.01 11.19
C ASN A 374 -3.84 -22.37 12.24
N GLU A 375 -4.11 -21.12 12.59
CA GLU A 375 -3.35 -20.39 13.62
C GLU A 375 -3.53 -21.05 14.99
N MET A 376 -4.77 -21.32 15.38
CA MET A 376 -5.11 -21.84 16.71
C MET A 376 -4.61 -23.27 16.94
N PHE A 377 -4.69 -24.15 15.92
CA PHE A 377 -4.23 -25.54 16.01
C PHE A 377 -2.79 -25.76 15.50
N HIS A 378 -2.11 -24.71 15.02
CA HIS A 378 -0.78 -24.76 14.43
C HIS A 378 -0.65 -25.78 13.29
N VAL A 379 -1.63 -25.76 12.36
CA VAL A 379 -1.70 -26.63 11.18
C VAL A 379 -1.76 -25.82 9.89
N GLU A 380 -1.50 -26.47 8.75
CA GLU A 380 -1.58 -25.83 7.42
C GLU A 380 -2.65 -26.53 6.55
N LEU A 381 -3.92 -26.24 6.83
CA LEU A 381 -5.02 -26.67 5.95
C LEU A 381 -5.03 -25.82 4.66
N PRO A 382 -5.27 -26.44 3.49
CA PRO A 382 -5.21 -25.76 2.21
C PRO A 382 -6.40 -24.82 1.96
N ASP A 383 -6.13 -23.51 1.91
CA ASP A 383 -7.07 -22.47 1.48
C ASP A 383 -7.03 -22.25 -0.05
N LYS A 384 -7.58 -23.20 -0.82
CA LYS A 384 -7.72 -23.05 -2.29
C LYS A 384 -9.04 -22.38 -2.65
N GLY A 385 -9.30 -21.19 -2.09
CA GLY A 385 -10.56 -20.45 -2.26
C GLY A 385 -11.68 -21.04 -1.41
N ILE A 386 -11.32 -21.43 -0.18
CA ILE A 386 -12.25 -22.00 0.79
C ILE A 386 -12.11 -21.15 2.05
N ASP A 387 -13.16 -20.40 2.39
CA ASP A 387 -13.04 -19.41 3.45
C ASP A 387 -13.28 -20.01 4.86
N THR A 388 -14.02 -21.12 4.97
CA THR A 388 -14.49 -21.67 6.27
C THR A 388 -14.22 -23.17 6.46
N MET A 389 -14.22 -23.61 7.72
CA MET A 389 -14.06 -25.02 8.11
C MET A 389 -15.15 -25.94 7.53
N ALA A 390 -16.40 -25.49 7.46
CA ALA A 390 -17.46 -26.23 6.76
C ALA A 390 -17.14 -26.40 5.27
N GLY A 391 -16.66 -25.33 4.62
CA GLY A 391 -16.23 -25.37 3.22
C GLY A 391 -15.08 -26.35 3.01
N PHE A 392 -14.12 -26.40 3.94
CA PHE A 392 -13.00 -27.32 3.90
C PHE A 392 -13.46 -28.77 3.94
N VAL A 393 -14.25 -29.12 4.96
CA VAL A 393 -14.74 -30.48 5.18
C VAL A 393 -15.57 -30.95 3.98
N LEU A 394 -16.52 -30.13 3.50
CA LEU A 394 -17.35 -30.47 2.34
C LEU A 394 -16.53 -30.64 1.05
N THR A 395 -15.50 -29.81 0.85
CA THR A 395 -14.64 -29.91 -0.33
C THR A 395 -13.81 -31.19 -0.32
N GLN A 396 -13.32 -31.61 0.85
CA GLN A 396 -12.58 -32.86 0.98
C GLN A 396 -13.49 -34.09 0.84
N LEU A 397 -14.70 -34.03 1.39
CA LEU A 397 -15.69 -35.11 1.29
C LEU A 397 -16.24 -35.28 -0.14
N LYS A 398 -16.25 -34.22 -0.96
CA LYS A 398 -16.79 -34.19 -2.35
C LYS A 398 -18.27 -34.59 -2.47
N THR A 399 -18.95 -34.75 -1.35
CA THR A 399 -20.38 -35.07 -1.23
C THR A 399 -20.94 -34.25 -0.06
N ILE A 400 -22.19 -33.82 -0.18
CA ILE A 400 -22.89 -33.16 0.91
C ILE A 400 -23.61 -34.26 1.71
N PRO A 401 -23.29 -34.47 3.00
CA PRO A 401 -23.96 -35.50 3.80
C PRO A 401 -25.41 -35.11 4.12
N ASP A 402 -26.24 -36.11 4.36
CA ASP A 402 -27.64 -35.89 4.75
C ASP A 402 -27.75 -35.53 6.25
N ASP A 403 -28.83 -34.84 6.64
CA ASP A 403 -29.06 -34.42 8.03
C ASP A 403 -29.01 -35.61 9.00
N GLY A 404 -28.07 -35.58 9.95
CA GLY A 404 -27.86 -36.63 10.96
C GLY A 404 -26.91 -37.76 10.56
N GLU A 405 -26.25 -37.67 9.40
CA GLU A 405 -25.18 -38.58 9.00
C GLU A 405 -23.85 -38.20 9.70
N GLU A 406 -23.33 -39.08 10.56
CA GLU A 406 -21.98 -38.92 11.14
C GLU A 406 -20.93 -39.22 10.06
N VAL A 407 -20.27 -38.16 9.58
CA VAL A 407 -19.18 -38.28 8.60
C VAL A 407 -17.85 -37.99 9.26
N VAL A 408 -16.91 -38.92 9.08
CA VAL A 408 -15.54 -38.82 9.59
C VAL A 408 -14.59 -38.55 8.43
N LEU A 409 -13.86 -37.44 8.53
CA LEU A 409 -12.80 -37.04 7.61
C LEU A 409 -11.46 -37.05 8.35
N GLU A 410 -10.54 -37.89 7.89
CA GLU A 410 -9.15 -37.85 8.37
C GLU A 410 -8.29 -36.98 7.46
N TYR A 411 -7.60 -36.01 8.04
CA TYR A 411 -6.67 -35.14 7.33
C TYR A 411 -5.42 -34.89 8.17
N ASP A 412 -4.30 -35.46 7.72
CA ASP A 412 -3.01 -35.43 8.41
C ASP A 412 -3.10 -35.94 9.87
N THR A 413 -2.77 -35.11 10.87
CA THR A 413 -2.87 -35.44 12.30
C THR A 413 -4.25 -35.16 12.90
N LEU A 414 -5.22 -34.68 12.11
CA LEU A 414 -6.54 -34.27 12.57
C LEU A 414 -7.64 -35.21 12.05
N THR A 415 -8.63 -35.48 12.90
CA THR A 415 -9.85 -36.21 12.53
C THR A 415 -11.05 -35.30 12.76
N PHE A 416 -11.78 -34.98 11.69
CA PHE A 416 -12.98 -34.16 11.72
C PHE A 416 -14.21 -35.07 11.69
N ILE A 417 -15.11 -34.91 12.66
CA ILE A 417 -16.34 -35.68 12.80
C ILE A 417 -17.48 -34.68 12.74
N VAL A 418 -18.27 -34.70 11.69
CA VAL A 418 -19.40 -33.78 11.55
C VAL A 418 -20.48 -34.16 12.57
N THR A 419 -20.81 -33.25 13.49
CA THR A 419 -21.74 -33.49 14.59
C THR A 419 -23.14 -32.95 14.32
N GLU A 420 -23.26 -31.86 13.58
CA GLU A 420 -24.54 -31.27 13.22
C GLU A 420 -24.54 -30.73 11.79
N ILE A 421 -25.54 -31.13 11.02
CA ILE A 421 -25.83 -30.63 9.68
C ILE A 421 -27.24 -30.06 9.69
N LYS A 422 -27.41 -28.87 9.12
CA LYS A 422 -28.70 -28.20 8.97
C LYS A 422 -28.78 -27.57 7.60
N ASP A 423 -29.84 -27.85 6.85
CA ASP A 423 -30.07 -27.30 5.51
C ASP A 423 -28.86 -27.52 4.57
N SER A 424 -28.27 -28.72 4.60
CA SER A 424 -27.07 -29.07 3.82
C SER A 424 -25.80 -28.27 4.17
N ARG A 425 -25.76 -27.63 5.35
CA ARG A 425 -24.59 -26.92 5.88
C ARG A 425 -24.09 -27.61 7.14
N VAL A 426 -22.77 -27.78 7.23
CA VAL A 426 -22.12 -28.25 8.46
C VAL A 426 -22.18 -27.11 9.48
N VAL A 427 -22.89 -27.33 10.59
CA VAL A 427 -23.07 -26.33 11.66
C VAL A 427 -21.98 -26.51 12.71
N THR A 428 -21.73 -27.73 13.16
CA THR A 428 -20.66 -28.06 14.11
C THR A 428 -19.94 -29.34 13.71
N MET A 429 -18.66 -29.42 14.07
CA MET A 429 -17.83 -30.61 13.92
C MET A 429 -16.96 -30.83 15.16
N ARG A 430 -16.74 -32.09 15.52
CA ARG A 430 -15.74 -32.49 16.52
C ARG A 430 -14.40 -32.72 15.84
N VAL A 431 -13.34 -32.12 16.35
CA VAL A 431 -11.96 -32.25 15.88
C VAL A 431 -11.15 -33.00 16.92
N GLU A 432 -10.55 -34.11 16.51
CA GLU A 432 -9.67 -34.94 17.33
C GLU A 432 -8.23 -34.90 16.81
N ILE A 433 -7.27 -34.61 17.68
CA ILE A 433 -5.84 -34.58 17.37
C ILE A 433 -5.23 -35.96 17.65
N LYS A 434 -4.73 -36.66 16.62
CA LYS A 434 -4.06 -37.95 16.79
C LYS A 434 -2.70 -37.77 17.46
N GLN A 435 -2.42 -38.52 18.53
CA GLN A 435 -1.08 -38.61 19.11
C GLN A 435 -0.11 -39.21 18.09
N VAL A 436 0.96 -38.48 17.77
CA VAL A 436 2.14 -39.06 17.15
C VAL A 436 2.93 -39.73 18.28
N GLU A 437 2.90 -41.06 18.38
CA GLU A 437 3.86 -41.79 19.20
C GLU A 437 5.27 -41.45 18.68
N ALA A 438 6.07 -40.79 19.51
CA ALA A 438 7.45 -40.47 19.19
C ALA A 438 8.28 -41.77 19.14
N GLU A 439 8.76 -42.15 17.95
CA GLU A 439 9.83 -43.15 17.79
C GLU A 439 11.21 -42.62 18.19
#